data_AF-A0A1H0YMR8-F1
#
_entry.id   AF-A0A1H0YMR8-F1
#
_cell.length_a   1.000
_cell.length_b   1.000
_cell.length_c   1.000
_cell.angle_alpha   90.00
_cell.angle_beta   90.00
_cell.angle_gamma   90.00
#
_symmetry.space_group_name_H-M   'P 1'
#
loop_
_entity.id
_entity.type
_entity.pdbx_description
1 polymer ?
#
loop_
_entity_poly.entity_id
_entity_poly.type
_entity_poly.pdbx_seq_one_letter_code
_entity_poly.pdbx_strand_id
1 'polypeptide(L)'
;MAEELINVDEITQPFDLAQALTYMKENGEYVRYIAGNYDLYMHIEHERKPVVINGKRQFKEFSNVVGISKFGGSILALPLDGFADAKCYIMQFDEDGNPDWNLPDAE
;
A
#
# COMPACT_ATOMS: atom_id res chain seq x y z
N MET A 1 18.10 -6.17 -11.24
CA MET A 1 18.86 -6.06 -9.97
C MET A 1 17.87 -6.37 -8.87
N ALA A 2 18.22 -7.18 -7.88
CA ALA A 2 17.31 -7.40 -6.76
C ALA A 2 17.15 -6.04 -6.05
N GLU A 3 15.92 -5.51 -6.01
CA GLU A 3 15.61 -4.36 -5.16
C GLU A 3 15.81 -4.79 -3.71
N GLU A 4 16.66 -4.06 -3.00
CA GLU A 4 16.89 -4.29 -1.57
C GLU A 4 15.66 -3.76 -0.83
N LEU A 5 14.90 -4.67 -0.22
CA LEU A 5 13.72 -4.33 0.58
C LEU A 5 14.14 -3.53 1.82
N ILE A 6 13.24 -2.70 2.33
CA ILE A 6 13.51 -1.99 3.59
C ILE A 6 13.68 -3.01 4.71
N ASN A 7 14.61 -2.73 5.63
CA ASN A 7 14.70 -3.50 6.86
C ASN A 7 13.55 -3.08 7.80
N VAL A 8 12.52 -3.90 7.89
CA VAL A 8 11.32 -3.61 8.70
C VAL A 8 11.62 -3.50 10.20
N ASP A 9 12.69 -4.14 10.68
CA ASP A 9 13.13 -4.10 12.08
C ASP A 9 13.74 -2.73 12.45
N GLU A 10 14.14 -1.94 11.45
CA GLU A 10 14.72 -0.60 11.65
C GLU A 10 13.67 0.52 11.52
N ILE A 11 12.40 0.16 11.26
CA ILE A 11 11.32 1.11 11.07
C ILE A 11 10.45 1.18 12.31
N THR A 12 10.29 2.37 12.86
CA THR A 12 9.32 2.62 13.94
C THR A 12 7.90 2.60 13.37
N GLN A 13 7.06 1.70 13.91
CA GLN A 13 5.66 1.54 13.52
C GLN A 13 4.74 1.64 14.76
N PRO A 14 3.47 2.07 14.63
CA PRO A 14 2.84 2.58 13.42
C PRO A 14 3.39 3.94 12.98
N PHE A 15 3.25 4.22 11.69
CA PHE A 15 3.50 5.53 11.08
C PHE A 15 2.23 6.10 10.41
N ASP A 16 2.29 7.35 9.95
CA ASP A 16 1.16 8.02 9.32
C ASP A 16 0.98 7.65 7.83
N LEU A 17 -0.14 8.09 7.24
CA LEU A 17 -0.46 7.82 5.84
C LEU A 17 0.52 8.47 4.85
N ALA A 18 1.16 9.60 5.20
CA ALA A 18 2.12 10.25 4.30
C ALA A 18 3.42 9.43 4.22
N GLN A 19 3.90 8.94 5.35
CA GLN A 19 5.04 8.03 5.43
C GLN A 19 4.73 6.70 4.72
N ALA A 20 3.52 6.16 4.90
CA ALA A 20 3.04 4.99 4.17
C ALA A 20 3.15 5.16 2.64
N LEU A 21 2.62 6.26 2.10
CA LEU A 21 2.67 6.56 0.66
C LEU A 21 4.10 6.70 0.14
N THR A 22 5.02 7.18 0.98
CA THR A 22 6.44 7.28 0.65
C THR A 22 7.05 5.89 0.52
N TYR A 23 6.86 5.00 1.50
CA TYR A 23 7.35 3.62 1.42
C TYR A 23 6.78 2.85 0.23
N MET A 24 5.47 2.98 -0.05
CA MET A 24 4.88 2.33 -1.22
C MET A 24 5.52 2.82 -2.54
N LYS A 25 5.78 4.13 -2.66
CA LYS A 25 6.26 4.74 -3.90
C LYS A 25 7.76 4.53 -4.12
N GLU A 26 8.56 4.63 -3.07
CA GLU A 26 10.03 4.60 -3.17
C GLU A 26 10.60 3.19 -3.02
N ASN A 27 9.89 2.31 -2.31
CA ASN A 27 10.36 0.96 -1.99
C ASN A 27 9.47 -0.15 -2.56
N GLY A 28 8.32 0.18 -3.15
CA GLY A 28 7.39 -0.84 -3.68
C GLY A 28 6.64 -1.61 -2.59
N GLU A 29 6.63 -1.09 -1.36
CA GLU A 29 6.08 -1.78 -0.20
C GLU A 29 4.56 -1.88 -0.25
N TYR A 30 4.05 -2.93 0.39
CA TYR A 30 2.65 -3.04 0.75
C TYR A 30 2.51 -2.49 2.17
N VAL A 31 1.44 -1.74 2.42
CA VAL A 31 1.23 -1.08 3.72
C VAL A 31 -0.13 -1.44 4.28
N ARG A 32 -0.19 -1.95 5.50
CA ARG A 32 -1.43 -2.08 6.26
C ARG A 32 -1.88 -0.71 6.74
N TYR A 33 -3.16 -0.41 6.56
CA TYR A 33 -3.84 0.80 7.01
C TYR A 33 -4.94 0.39 7.99
N ILE A 34 -4.91 0.97 9.18
CA ILE A 34 -5.92 0.75 10.23
C ILE A 34 -6.49 2.11 10.66
N ALA A 35 -7.78 2.31 10.44
CA ALA A 35 -8.50 3.50 10.91
C ALA A 35 -9.97 3.19 11.17
N GLY A 36 -10.44 3.38 12.41
CA GLY A 36 -11.82 3.05 12.80
C GLY A 36 -12.15 1.59 12.50
N ASN A 37 -13.14 1.35 11.62
CA ASN A 37 -13.55 0.01 11.20
C ASN A 37 -12.81 -0.51 9.95
N TYR A 38 -11.85 0.26 9.41
CA TYR A 38 -11.07 -0.14 8.25
C TYR A 38 -9.78 -0.82 8.68
N ASP A 39 -9.57 -2.02 8.14
CA ASP A 39 -8.36 -2.83 8.28
C ASP A 39 -8.09 -3.46 6.91
N LEU A 40 -7.15 -2.87 6.19
CA LEU A 40 -6.83 -3.14 4.80
C LEU A 40 -5.33 -3.05 4.57
N TYR A 41 -4.81 -3.72 3.54
CA TYR A 41 -3.48 -3.41 3.02
C TYR A 41 -3.62 -2.62 1.71
N MET A 42 -2.66 -1.74 1.47
CA MET A 42 -2.55 -0.91 0.28
C MET A 42 -1.28 -1.25 -0.48
N HIS A 43 -1.35 -1.15 -1.80
CA HIS A 43 -0.17 -1.25 -2.68
C HIS A 43 -0.37 -0.42 -3.93
N ILE A 44 0.71 -0.21 -4.69
CA ILE A 44 0.63 0.45 -6.00
C ILE A 44 0.44 -0.60 -7.08
N GLU A 45 -0.63 -0.45 -7.87
CA GLU A 45 -0.78 -1.18 -9.13
C GLU A 45 -0.32 -0.30 -10.29
N HIS A 46 0.48 -0.91 -11.17
CA HIS A 46 0.94 -0.28 -12.41
C HIS A 46 0.15 -0.84 -13.58
N GLU A 47 -0.55 0.04 -14.29
CA GLU A 47 -1.32 -0.31 -15.47
C GLU A 47 -0.77 0.41 -16.70
N ARG A 48 -0.51 -0.33 -17.77
CA ARG A 48 0.03 0.22 -19.02
C ARG A 48 -1.06 0.25 -20.09
N LYS A 49 -1.53 1.44 -20.46
CA LYS A 49 -2.60 1.63 -21.46
C LYS A 49 -2.07 2.20 -22.76
N PRO A 50 -2.60 1.77 -23.93
CA PRO A 50 -2.38 2.48 -25.18
C PRO A 50 -3.20 3.78 -25.17
N VAL A 51 -2.52 4.92 -25.19
CA VAL A 51 -3.12 6.25 -25.20
C VAL A 51 -2.66 7.05 -26.41
N VAL A 52 -3.36 8.16 -26.71
CA VAL A 52 -2.97 9.11 -27.75
C VAL A 52 -2.47 10.38 -27.09
N ILE A 53 -1.21 10.74 -27.32
CA ILE A 53 -0.61 12.00 -26.86
C ILE A 53 -0.09 12.71 -28.11
N ASN A 54 -0.52 13.96 -28.32
CA ASN A 54 -0.17 14.76 -29.50
C ASN A 54 -0.41 14.02 -30.83
N GLY A 55 -1.55 13.31 -30.94
CA GLY A 55 -1.94 12.59 -32.15
C GLY A 55 -1.22 11.26 -32.40
N LYS A 56 -0.26 10.86 -31.56
CA LYS A 56 0.47 9.59 -31.70
C LYS A 56 0.05 8.58 -30.64
N ARG A 57 -0.28 7.36 -31.07
CA ARG A 57 -0.55 6.22 -30.18
C ARG A 57 0.74 5.72 -29.54
N GLN A 58 0.75 5.63 -28.22
CA GLN A 58 1.86 5.11 -27.44
C GLN A 58 1.36 4.50 -26.12
N PHE A 59 2.16 3.63 -25.51
CA PHE A 59 1.84 3.13 -24.19
C PHE A 59 2.25 4.15 -23.13
N LYS A 60 1.35 4.43 -22.19
CA LYS A 60 1.63 5.21 -20.99
C LYS A 60 1.32 4.35 -19.76
N GLU A 61 2.19 4.43 -18.78
CA GLU A 61 1.97 3.81 -17.47
C GLU A 61 1.16 4.75 -16.57
N PHE A 62 0.27 4.14 -15.80
CA PHE A 62 -0.57 4.77 -14.79
C PHE A 62 -0.38 3.98 -13.50
N SER A 63 -0.28 4.68 -12.38
CA SER A 63 -0.13 4.06 -11.06
C SER A 63 -1.30 4.47 -10.20
N ASN A 64 -1.92 3.51 -9.52
CA ASN A 64 -2.99 3.73 -8.56
C ASN A 64 -2.66 3.05 -7.24
N VAL A 65 -3.06 3.66 -6.12
CA VAL A 65 -3.08 2.96 -4.84
C VAL A 65 -4.36 2.12 -4.79
N VAL A 66 -4.20 0.83 -4.54
CA VAL A 66 -5.29 -0.12 -4.37
C VAL A 66 -5.31 -0.61 -2.94
N GLY A 67 -6.49 -0.58 -2.31
CA GLY A 67 -6.71 -1.09 -0.96
C GLY A 67 -7.51 -2.39 -0.98
N ILE A 68 -7.02 -3.42 -0.29
CA ILE A 68 -7.69 -4.72 -0.11
C ILE A 68 -7.97 -4.93 1.38
N SER A 69 -9.24 -5.10 1.71
CA SER A 69 -9.64 -5.39 3.09
C SER A 69 -9.21 -6.79 3.53
N LYS A 70 -9.09 -7.01 4.84
CA LYS A 70 -8.81 -8.35 5.40
C LYS A 70 -9.82 -9.44 5.05
N PHE A 71 -10.97 -9.06 4.52
CA PHE A 71 -12.01 -9.98 4.03
C PHE A 71 -11.92 -10.24 2.52
N GLY A 72 -10.88 -9.72 1.84
CA GLY A 72 -10.61 -9.95 0.41
C GLY A 72 -11.32 -9.00 -0.56
N GLY A 73 -12.13 -8.06 -0.06
CA GLY A 73 -12.79 -7.06 -0.91
C GLY A 73 -11.91 -5.83 -1.18
N SER A 74 -11.86 -5.38 -2.43
CA SER A 74 -11.25 -4.09 -2.80
C SER A 74 -12.09 -2.91 -2.30
N ILE A 75 -11.43 -1.90 -1.74
CA ILE A 75 -12.06 -0.68 -1.23
C ILE A 75 -11.87 0.44 -2.25
N LEU A 76 -12.99 0.97 -2.75
CA LEU A 76 -13.00 2.04 -3.76
C LEU A 76 -12.98 3.46 -3.17
N ALA A 77 -13.31 3.61 -1.88
CA ALA A 77 -13.34 4.91 -1.21
C ALA A 77 -13.13 4.75 0.30
N LEU A 78 -12.35 5.65 0.89
CA LEU A 78 -12.15 5.77 2.33
C LEU A 78 -12.67 7.13 2.81
N PRO A 79 -13.30 7.22 4.00
CA PRO A 79 -13.70 8.49 4.56
C PRO A 79 -12.47 9.29 5.00
N LEU A 80 -12.51 10.60 4.74
CA LEU A 80 -11.40 11.51 5.05
C LEU A 80 -11.07 11.54 6.55
N ASP A 81 -12.08 11.41 7.41
CA ASP A 81 -11.91 11.42 8.87
C ASP A 81 -10.96 10.32 9.36
N GLY A 82 -10.90 9.18 8.65
CA GLY A 82 -10.00 8.09 8.99
C GLY A 82 -8.53 8.39 8.71
N PHE A 83 -8.21 9.39 7.87
CA PHE A 83 -6.83 9.64 7.45
C PHE A 83 -5.98 10.29 8.54
N ALA A 84 -6.58 11.11 9.39
CA ALA A 84 -5.85 11.79 10.47
C ALA A 84 -5.41 10.81 11.57
N ASP A 85 -6.23 9.78 11.84
CA ASP A 85 -5.99 8.79 12.89
C ASP A 85 -5.47 7.45 12.34
N ALA A 86 -5.08 7.42 11.07
CA ALA A 86 -4.62 6.22 10.40
C ALA A 86 -3.31 5.71 11.01
N LYS A 87 -3.33 4.46 11.49
CA LYS A 87 -2.13 3.74 11.90
C LYS A 87 -1.69 2.85 10.75
N CYS A 88 -0.55 3.16 10.17
CA CYS A 88 0.01 2.43 9.06
C CYS A 88 1.21 1.58 9.48
N TYR A 89 1.36 0.42 8.85
CA TYR A 89 2.43 -0.55 9.11
C TYR A 89 2.91 -1.15 7.78
N ILE A 90 4.16 -1.55 7.66
CA ILE A 90 4.61 -2.37 6.53
C ILE A 90 3.87 -3.70 6.60
N MET A 91 3.17 -4.05 5.52
CA MET A 91 2.38 -5.28 5.44
C MET A 91 3.32 -6.48 5.35
N GLN A 92 3.13 -7.44 6.24
CA GLN A 92 3.86 -8.70 6.21
C GLN A 92 3.06 -9.76 5.44
N PHE A 93 3.78 -10.71 4.83
CA PHE A 93 3.22 -11.84 4.12
C PHE A 93 3.88 -13.14 4.57
N ASP A 94 3.12 -14.23 4.58
CA ASP A 94 3.68 -15.56 4.81
C ASP A 94 4.43 -16.10 3.57
N GLU A 95 5.00 -17.30 3.69
CA GLU A 95 5.77 -17.95 2.61
C GLU A 95 4.94 -18.22 1.34
N ASP A 96 3.62 -18.31 1.47
CA ASP A 96 2.69 -18.52 0.36
C ASP A 96 2.20 -17.19 -0.25
N GLY A 97 2.64 -16.05 0.30
CA GLY A 97 2.24 -14.71 -0.12
C GLY A 97 0.87 -14.29 0.41
N ASN A 98 0.35 -14.95 1.44
CA ASN A 98 -0.87 -14.51 2.09
C ASN A 98 -0.57 -13.39 3.09
N PRO A 99 -1.43 -12.36 3.16
CA PRO A 99 -1.27 -11.27 4.11
C PRO A 99 -1.34 -11.76 5.57
N ASP A 100 -0.35 -11.38 6.39
CA ASP A 100 -0.42 -11.56 7.85
C ASP A 100 -1.18 -10.39 8.49
N TRP A 101 -2.31 -10.71 9.12
CA TRP A 101 -3.19 -9.73 9.77
C TRP A 101 -2.98 -9.64 11.29
N ASN A 102 -2.01 -10.36 11.84
CA ASN A 102 -1.58 -10.12 13.21
C ASN A 102 -1.01 -8.70 13.31
N LEU A 103 -1.30 -8.01 14.41
CA LEU A 103 -0.66 -6.72 14.62
C LEU A 103 0.83 -6.99 14.86
N PRO A 104 1.75 -6.23 14.25
CA PRO A 104 3.15 -6.30 14.64
C PRO A 104 3.22 -5.98 16.13
N ASP A 105 3.82 -6.89 16.91
CA ASP A 105 3.84 -6.80 18.36
C ASP A 105 4.31 -5.40 18.78
N ALA A 106 3.44 -4.68 19.47
CA ALA A 106 3.81 -3.45 20.13
C ALA A 106 4.63 -3.86 21.36
N GLU A 107 5.96 -3.79 21.27
CA GLU A 107 6.80 -3.73 22.47
C GLU A 107 6.51 -2.45 23.27
#